data_AF-A0A4P9XRD3-F1
#
_entry.id   AF-A0A4P9XRD3-F1
#
_cell.length_a   1.000
_cell.length_b   1.000
_cell.length_c   1.000
_cell.angle_alpha   90.00
_cell.angle_beta   90.00
_cell.angle_gamma   90.00
#
_symmetry.space_group_name_H-M   'P 1'
#
loop_
_entity.id
_entity.type
_entity.pdbx_description
1 polymer ?
#
loop_
_entity_poly.entity_id
_entity_poly.type
_entity_poly.pdbx_seq_one_letter_code
_entity_poly.pdbx_strand_id
1 'polypeptide(L)'
;MGETIIVRWTNANGAQSLQLLRERLERAYQASPFGRWAVQCRVYHSTLTGVQNGGPVGLTAAAASVVASAGGSSASATGVGAASGSSTPGSVAGSNVDAMDTRAPLYFIQSTSWPSQVYAVMSGRVVVAAGRELEAVLSKLRTLWVVRQSAVIEGFIYAMGDLLLRAGSLTVGQAHRGLVVELEYMASRTPGRCRAALEILLRDLLPAGAVWSALTPEELLPAAPAPTLAAEYAAKLKQEEAGKAVTGLATDVSAGGETTARFDTRSPPSPEWERLGLPSRECTHAHAAYLCTRLLQRDRLL
;
A
#
# COMPACT_ATOMS: atom_id res chain seq x y z
N MET A 1 10.37 -17.20 -7.78
CA MET A 1 9.67 -16.00 -7.28
C MET A 1 10.24 -14.88 -8.09
N GLY A 2 9.50 -14.48 -9.11
CA GLY A 2 10.03 -13.56 -10.10
C GLY A 2 10.39 -12.20 -9.49
N GLU A 3 11.26 -11.48 -10.16
CA GLU A 3 11.59 -10.10 -9.78
C GLU A 3 10.83 -9.14 -10.69
N THR A 4 10.11 -8.19 -10.10
CA THR A 4 9.26 -7.26 -10.82
C THR A 4 9.78 -5.84 -10.65
N ILE A 5 9.88 -5.10 -11.76
CA ILE A 5 10.10 -3.66 -11.75
C ILE A 5 8.97 -2.99 -12.52
N ILE A 6 8.44 -1.90 -11.95
CA ILE A 6 7.43 -1.06 -12.60
C ILE A 6 8.04 0.31 -12.79
N VAL A 7 7.97 0.81 -14.02
CA VAL A 7 8.43 2.13 -14.41
C VAL A 7 7.33 2.92 -15.09
N ARG A 8 7.34 4.22 -14.89
CA ARG A 8 6.47 5.14 -15.63
C ARG A 8 7.31 5.94 -16.62
N TRP A 9 6.93 5.91 -17.88
CA TRP A 9 7.47 6.75 -18.94
C TRP A 9 6.57 7.96 -19.14
N THR A 10 7.00 9.12 -18.61
CA THR A 10 6.15 10.31 -18.43
C THR A 10 5.95 11.13 -19.69
N ASN A 11 6.95 11.23 -20.56
CA ASN A 11 6.90 11.96 -21.83
C ASN A 11 6.46 11.09 -23.03
N ALA A 12 5.82 9.95 -22.77
CA ALA A 12 5.35 9.05 -23.82
C ALA A 12 4.08 9.58 -24.52
N ASN A 13 4.06 9.55 -25.86
CA ASN A 13 2.97 10.04 -26.71
C ASN A 13 1.89 8.96 -26.96
N GLY A 14 1.30 8.46 -25.87
CA GLY A 14 0.18 7.51 -25.92
C GLY A 14 0.42 6.32 -26.83
N ALA A 15 -0.50 6.12 -27.77
CA ALA A 15 -0.49 5.00 -28.71
C ALA A 15 0.78 4.95 -29.58
N GLN A 16 1.35 6.10 -29.96
CA GLN A 16 2.56 6.14 -30.80
C GLN A 16 3.77 5.55 -30.07
N SER A 17 4.00 5.95 -28.82
CA SER A 17 5.09 5.40 -28.00
C SER A 17 4.89 3.92 -27.70
N LEU A 18 3.64 3.48 -27.50
CA LEU A 18 3.32 2.07 -27.27
C LEU A 18 3.59 1.23 -28.54
N GLN A 19 3.26 1.76 -29.72
CA GLN A 19 3.54 1.10 -31.00
C GLN A 19 5.04 1.01 -31.29
N LEU A 20 5.81 2.07 -31.01
CA LEU A 20 7.28 2.04 -31.14
C LEU A 20 7.90 1.00 -30.21
N LEU A 21 7.43 0.93 -28.96
CA LEU A 21 7.87 -0.07 -27.99
C LEU A 21 7.57 -1.48 -28.50
N ARG A 22 6.35 -1.71 -29.01
CA ARG A 22 5.94 -2.98 -29.62
C ARG A 22 6.86 -3.39 -30.76
N GLU A 23 7.08 -2.51 -31.73
CA GLU A 23 7.93 -2.83 -32.89
C GLU A 23 9.36 -3.17 -32.46
N ARG A 24 9.89 -2.48 -31.45
CA ARG A 24 11.22 -2.77 -30.91
C ARG A 24 11.26 -4.13 -30.20
N LEU A 25 10.24 -4.45 -29.41
CA LEU A 25 10.11 -5.74 -28.72
C LEU A 25 10.09 -6.90 -29.73
N GLU A 26 9.24 -6.78 -30.76
CA GLU A 26 9.08 -7.82 -31.78
C GLU A 26 10.35 -7.97 -32.64
N ARG A 27 10.99 -6.86 -33.06
CA ARG A 27 12.15 -6.92 -33.97
C ARG A 27 13.47 -7.21 -33.25
N ALA A 28 13.75 -6.55 -32.12
CA ALA A 28 15.06 -6.62 -31.47
C ALA A 28 15.16 -7.77 -30.47
N TYR A 29 14.07 -8.05 -29.74
CA TYR A 29 14.05 -9.05 -28.67
C TYR A 29 13.26 -10.30 -29.02
N GLN A 30 12.72 -10.39 -30.24
CA GLN A 30 11.89 -11.51 -30.70
C GLN A 30 10.73 -11.78 -29.73
N ALA A 31 10.19 -10.73 -29.11
CA ALA A 31 9.12 -10.84 -28.13
C ALA A 31 7.84 -11.35 -28.81
N SER A 32 7.18 -12.32 -28.18
CA SER A 32 5.90 -12.84 -28.66
C SER A 32 4.73 -12.13 -27.96
N PRO A 33 3.71 -11.66 -28.70
CA PRO A 33 2.53 -11.07 -28.09
C PRO A 33 1.74 -12.15 -27.34
N PHE A 34 1.52 -11.93 -26.04
CA PHE A 34 0.85 -12.90 -25.16
C PHE A 34 -0.62 -12.55 -24.92
N GLY A 35 -0.98 -11.27 -24.92
CA GLY A 35 -2.38 -10.87 -24.73
C GLY A 35 -2.57 -9.40 -24.39
N ARG A 36 -3.77 -9.07 -23.90
CA ARG A 36 -4.12 -7.73 -23.41
C ARG A 36 -3.83 -7.59 -21.92
N TRP A 37 -3.40 -6.41 -21.52
CA TRP A 37 -3.18 -6.04 -20.14
C TRP A 37 -4.07 -4.85 -19.78
N ALA A 38 -4.77 -4.94 -18.66
CA ALA A 38 -5.45 -3.77 -18.11
C ALA A 38 -5.30 -3.74 -16.59
N VAL A 39 -5.09 -2.54 -16.05
CA VAL A 39 -5.06 -2.27 -14.61
C VAL A 39 -6.00 -1.11 -14.31
N GLN A 40 -6.93 -1.30 -13.39
CA GLN A 40 -7.79 -0.25 -12.89
C GLN A 40 -7.37 0.10 -11.46
N CYS A 41 -7.04 1.36 -11.26
CA CYS A 41 -6.73 1.93 -9.95
C CYS A 41 -7.84 2.92 -9.58
N ARG A 42 -8.41 2.78 -8.38
CA ARG A 42 -9.42 3.71 -7.84
C ARG A 42 -9.01 4.17 -6.45
N VAL A 43 -9.31 5.42 -6.15
CA VAL A 43 -9.00 6.03 -4.85
C VAL A 43 -10.31 6.35 -4.15
N TYR A 44 -10.55 5.62 -3.07
CA TYR A 44 -11.68 5.83 -2.18
C TYR A 44 -11.25 6.73 -1.03
N HIS A 45 -12.04 7.77 -0.76
CA HIS A 45 -11.87 8.61 0.41
C HIS A 45 -13.00 8.33 1.40
N SER A 46 -12.66 8.34 2.68
CA SER A 46 -13.64 8.27 3.75
C SER A 46 -14.46 9.56 3.78
N THR A 47 -15.78 9.43 3.90
CA THR A 47 -16.72 10.53 4.09
C THR A 47 -16.98 10.82 5.56
N LEU A 48 -16.41 10.01 6.49
CA LEU A 48 -16.52 10.23 7.91
C LEU A 48 -15.78 11.52 8.27
N THR A 49 -16.51 12.63 8.27
CA THR A 49 -16.05 13.87 8.89
C THR A 49 -15.95 13.60 10.37
N GLY A 50 -14.73 13.39 10.86
CA GLY A 50 -14.48 13.01 12.24
C GLY A 50 -15.35 13.82 13.20
N VAL A 51 -16.19 13.10 13.95
CA VAL A 51 -16.77 13.61 15.19
C VAL A 51 -15.57 13.99 16.05
N GLN A 52 -15.21 15.27 16.04
CA GLN A 52 -14.17 15.77 16.92
C GLN A 52 -14.71 15.65 18.34
N ASN A 53 -14.37 14.55 19.01
CA ASN A 53 -14.52 14.42 20.45
C ASN A 53 -13.57 15.43 21.10
N GLY A 54 -14.10 16.61 21.40
CA GLY A 54 -13.32 17.72 21.96
C GLY A 54 -14.17 18.91 22.41
N GLY A 55 -15.31 18.67 23.06
CA GLY A 55 -16.05 19.73 23.76
C GLY A 55 -17.33 19.22 24.44
N PRO A 56 -17.60 19.60 25.71
CA PRO A 56 -18.88 19.33 26.35
C PRO A 56 -19.93 20.29 25.78
N VAL A 57 -20.53 19.95 24.65
CA VAL A 57 -21.68 20.69 24.11
C VAL A 57 -22.94 20.05 24.65
N GLY A 58 -23.65 20.81 25.48
CA GLY A 58 -24.94 20.44 26.05
C GLY A 58 -25.91 19.99 24.97
N LEU A 59 -26.60 18.89 25.27
CA LEU A 59 -27.69 18.35 24.47
C LEU A 59 -28.81 19.38 24.32
N THR A 60 -28.93 20.00 23.16
CA THR A 60 -30.24 20.42 22.64
C THR A 60 -30.54 19.57 21.41
N ALA A 61 -31.36 18.55 21.64
CA ALA A 61 -31.90 17.68 20.62
C ALA A 61 -32.82 18.48 19.69
N ALA A 62 -32.43 18.63 18.43
CA ALA A 62 -33.36 18.93 17.34
C ALA A 62 -33.68 17.61 16.62
N ALA A 63 -34.83 17.05 16.96
CA ALA A 63 -35.38 15.85 16.36
C ALA A 63 -35.77 16.12 14.90
N ALA A 64 -35.25 15.30 13.98
CA ALA A 64 -35.84 15.12 12.67
C ALA A 64 -36.84 13.96 12.76
N SER A 65 -38.12 14.30 12.57
CA SER A 65 -39.25 13.38 12.58
C SER A 65 -39.24 12.46 11.36
N VAL A 66 -39.16 11.15 11.58
CA VAL A 66 -39.56 10.13 10.59
C VAL A 66 -40.88 9.55 11.06
N VAL A 67 -41.92 9.76 10.25
CA VAL A 67 -43.25 9.18 10.43
C VAL A 67 -43.18 7.70 10.05
N ALA A 68 -43.36 6.83 11.04
CA ALA A 68 -43.57 5.40 10.86
C ALA A 68 -45.07 5.09 10.87
N SER A 69 -45.52 4.31 9.88
CA SER A 69 -46.85 3.67 9.88
C SER A 69 -46.74 2.25 10.44
N ALA A 70 -47.77 1.88 11.20
CA ALA A 70 -47.80 0.75 12.12
C ALA A 70 -48.44 -0.52 11.55
N GLY A 71 -48.11 -1.65 12.17
CA GLY A 71 -48.85 -2.92 12.16
C GLY A 71 -47.88 -4.12 12.20
N GLY A 72 -47.88 -5.05 13.16
CA GLY A 72 -48.66 -5.26 14.38
C GLY A 72 -48.25 -6.62 14.98
N SER A 73 -48.42 -6.78 16.30
CA SER A 73 -48.60 -8.04 17.08
C SER A 73 -47.48 -9.10 17.06
N SER A 74 -47.14 -9.88 18.08
CA SER A 74 -47.50 -10.03 19.51
C SER A 74 -46.73 -11.28 19.99
N ALA A 75 -46.13 -11.29 21.18
CA ALA A 75 -46.16 -12.41 22.15
C ALA A 75 -45.16 -12.20 23.30
N SER A 76 -45.68 -12.43 24.50
CA SER A 76 -45.09 -12.36 25.83
C SER A 76 -44.36 -13.64 26.24
N ALA A 77 -43.31 -13.53 27.05
CA ALA A 77 -43.02 -14.50 28.10
C ALA A 77 -42.20 -13.88 29.24
N THR A 78 -42.69 -14.13 30.45
CA THR A 78 -42.21 -13.72 31.77
C THR A 78 -41.03 -14.58 32.22
N GLY A 79 -40.07 -14.02 32.96
CA GLY A 79 -39.01 -14.78 33.62
C GLY A 79 -38.22 -13.96 34.63
N VAL A 80 -38.39 -14.28 35.91
CA VAL A 80 -37.80 -13.68 37.12
C VAL A 80 -36.39 -14.24 37.36
N GLY A 81 -35.46 -13.44 37.91
CA GLY A 81 -34.28 -14.00 38.58
C GLY A 81 -33.09 -13.07 38.77
N ALA A 82 -32.85 -12.68 40.01
CA ALA A 82 -31.76 -11.82 40.48
C ALA A 82 -30.37 -12.48 40.44
N ALA A 83 -29.31 -11.67 40.29
CA ALA A 83 -28.16 -11.65 41.21
C ALA A 83 -27.11 -10.63 40.77
N SER A 84 -26.74 -9.79 41.72
CA SER A 84 -25.63 -8.85 41.78
C SER A 84 -24.27 -9.53 41.70
N GLY A 85 -23.36 -8.97 40.88
CA GLY A 85 -21.95 -9.30 40.86
C GLY A 85 -21.15 -8.15 40.27
N SER A 86 -20.70 -7.23 41.12
CA SER A 86 -19.81 -6.14 40.75
C SER A 86 -18.39 -6.67 40.60
N SER A 87 -17.89 -6.73 39.37
CA SER A 87 -16.46 -6.90 39.09
C SER A 87 -15.98 -5.69 38.31
N THR A 88 -15.16 -4.88 38.96
CA THR A 88 -14.38 -3.78 38.42
C THR A 88 -13.53 -4.28 37.25
N PRO A 89 -13.66 -3.74 36.03
CA PRO A 89 -12.70 -4.05 34.98
C PRO A 89 -11.41 -3.29 35.28
N GLY A 90 -10.35 -4.05 35.60
CA GLY A 90 -8.98 -3.54 35.64
C GLY A 90 -8.64 -2.95 34.27
N SER A 91 -8.38 -1.65 34.27
CA SER A 91 -7.88 -0.90 33.12
C SER A 91 -6.47 -1.39 32.79
N VAL A 92 -6.39 -2.43 31.96
CA VAL A 92 -5.14 -2.82 31.31
C VAL A 92 -4.80 -1.68 30.35
N ALA A 93 -3.66 -1.02 30.59
CA ALA A 93 -3.09 0.01 29.75
C ALA A 93 -3.11 -0.47 28.29
N GLY A 94 -4.05 0.06 27.51
CA GLY A 94 -4.17 -0.24 26.10
C GLY A 94 -2.86 0.12 25.44
N SER A 95 -2.26 -0.85 24.77
CA SER A 95 -1.30 -0.54 23.71
C SER A 95 -1.98 0.50 22.83
N ASN A 96 -1.33 1.65 22.66
CA ASN A 96 -1.73 2.64 21.66
C ASN A 96 -1.63 1.95 20.31
N VAL A 97 -2.71 1.28 19.91
CA VAL A 97 -2.92 0.86 18.53
C VAL A 97 -3.00 2.17 17.79
N ASP A 98 -1.86 2.55 17.18
CA ASP A 98 -1.68 3.78 16.40
C ASP A 98 -3.00 4.14 15.76
N ALA A 99 -3.61 5.23 16.23
CA ALA A 99 -4.93 5.65 15.81
C ALA A 99 -4.91 5.71 14.29
N MET A 100 -5.52 4.71 13.66
CA MET A 100 -5.48 4.52 12.22
C MET A 100 -6.04 5.80 11.63
N ASP A 101 -5.21 6.56 10.92
CA ASP A 101 -5.59 7.87 10.41
C ASP A 101 -6.81 7.68 9.50
N THR A 102 -7.99 7.97 10.03
CA THR A 102 -9.31 7.71 9.41
C THR A 102 -9.50 8.51 8.12
N ARG A 103 -8.55 9.41 7.81
CA ARG A 103 -8.50 10.21 6.58
C ARG A 103 -7.63 9.60 5.49
N ALA A 104 -6.90 8.53 5.77
CA ALA A 104 -6.04 7.92 4.77
C ALA A 104 -6.86 7.38 3.58
N PRO A 105 -6.52 7.72 2.33
CA PRO A 105 -7.20 7.20 1.17
C PRO A 105 -6.96 5.69 1.03
N LEU A 106 -8.00 4.99 0.58
CA LEU A 106 -7.98 3.58 0.25
C LEU A 106 -7.78 3.44 -1.27
N TYR A 107 -6.65 2.87 -1.66
CA TYR A 107 -6.34 2.59 -3.07
C TYR A 107 -6.81 1.19 -3.41
N PHE A 108 -7.56 1.05 -4.48
CA PHE A 108 -8.11 -0.22 -4.93
C PHE A 108 -7.56 -0.53 -6.31
N ILE A 109 -6.89 -1.68 -6.46
CA ILE A 109 -6.26 -2.12 -7.70
C ILE A 109 -6.84 -3.44 -8.15
N GLN A 110 -7.23 -3.45 -9.43
CA GLN A 110 -7.62 -4.64 -10.17
C GLN A 110 -6.76 -4.76 -11.43
N SER A 111 -6.31 -5.96 -11.76
CA SER A 111 -5.51 -6.22 -12.96
C SER A 111 -6.01 -7.45 -13.69
N THR A 112 -5.87 -7.48 -15.00
CA THR A 112 -6.15 -8.68 -15.81
C THR A 112 -5.13 -9.80 -15.59
N SER A 113 -3.95 -9.48 -15.04
CA SER A 113 -2.91 -10.47 -14.70
C SER A 113 -3.30 -11.35 -13.50
N TRP A 114 -4.21 -10.88 -12.63
CA TRP A 114 -4.71 -11.60 -11.47
C TRP A 114 -6.23 -11.45 -11.37
N PRO A 115 -7.00 -12.08 -12.28
CA PRO A 115 -8.42 -11.79 -12.41
C PRO A 115 -9.24 -12.19 -11.19
N SER A 116 -8.80 -13.16 -10.39
CA SER A 116 -9.53 -13.63 -9.20
C SER A 116 -9.36 -12.75 -7.96
N GLN A 117 -8.37 -11.86 -7.96
CA GLN A 117 -7.96 -11.08 -6.79
C GLN A 117 -8.02 -9.58 -7.07
N VAL A 118 -8.27 -8.83 -6.02
CA VAL A 118 -8.14 -7.37 -5.96
C VAL A 118 -7.27 -7.01 -4.78
N TYR A 119 -6.53 -5.91 -4.90
CA TYR A 119 -5.66 -5.44 -3.83
C TYR A 119 -6.15 -4.09 -3.34
N ALA A 120 -6.36 -4.00 -2.03
CA ALA A 120 -6.67 -2.76 -1.35
C ALA A 120 -5.42 -2.30 -0.58
N VAL A 121 -4.88 -1.14 -0.93
CA VAL A 121 -3.71 -0.54 -0.27
C VAL A 121 -4.19 0.65 0.56
N MET A 122 -3.90 0.65 1.85
CA MET A 122 -4.26 1.75 2.75
C MET A 122 -3.01 2.31 3.43
N SER A 123 -2.92 3.66 3.45
CA SER A 123 -1.81 4.41 4.07
C SER A 123 -0.41 4.01 3.58
N GLY A 124 -0.31 3.39 2.40
CA GLY A 124 0.96 2.87 1.86
C GLY A 124 1.63 1.80 2.72
N ARG A 125 0.90 1.12 3.61
CA ARG A 125 1.46 0.09 4.50
C ARG A 125 0.70 -1.22 4.45
N VAL A 126 -0.63 -1.15 4.47
CA VAL A 126 -1.47 -2.34 4.53
C VAL A 126 -1.93 -2.66 3.12
N VAL A 127 -1.53 -3.83 2.62
CA VAL A 127 -2.05 -4.40 1.38
C VAL A 127 -2.92 -5.58 1.75
N VAL A 128 -4.21 -5.49 1.47
CA VAL A 128 -5.17 -6.58 1.68
C VAL A 128 -5.49 -7.20 0.32
N ALA A 129 -5.16 -8.49 0.17
CA ALA A 129 -5.65 -9.30 -0.93
C ALA A 129 -7.10 -9.70 -0.63
N ALA A 130 -8.01 -9.43 -1.55
CA ALA A 130 -9.42 -9.80 -1.42
C ALA A 130 -9.97 -10.34 -2.74
N GLY A 131 -11.15 -10.96 -2.68
CA GLY A 131 -11.90 -11.33 -3.88
C GLY A 131 -12.62 -10.13 -4.51
N ARG A 132 -13.13 -10.30 -5.73
CA ARG A 132 -13.89 -9.26 -6.46
C ARG A 132 -15.09 -8.72 -5.69
N GLU A 133 -15.66 -9.52 -4.80
CA GLU A 133 -16.79 -9.11 -3.94
C GLU A 133 -16.48 -7.89 -3.07
N LEU A 134 -15.20 -7.61 -2.77
CA LEU A 134 -14.84 -6.41 -2.01
C LEU A 134 -15.25 -5.12 -2.72
N GLU A 135 -15.19 -5.10 -4.06
CA GLU A 135 -15.67 -3.95 -4.84
C GLU A 135 -17.19 -3.76 -4.70
N ALA A 136 -17.93 -4.86 -4.72
CA ALA A 136 -19.38 -4.86 -4.53
C ALA A 136 -19.77 -4.43 -3.10
N VAL A 137 -18.93 -4.74 -2.11
CA VAL A 137 -19.09 -4.23 -0.74
C VAL A 137 -18.82 -2.72 -0.70
N LEU A 138 -17.70 -2.25 -1.28
CA LEU A 138 -17.37 -0.81 -1.30
C LEU A 138 -18.42 0.03 -2.05
N SER A 139 -19.01 -0.50 -3.12
CA SER A 139 -20.07 0.20 -3.86
C SER A 139 -21.37 0.34 -3.06
N LYS A 140 -21.69 -0.63 -2.20
CA LYS A 140 -22.80 -0.53 -1.23
C LYS A 140 -22.48 0.43 -0.08
N LEU A 141 -21.22 0.56 0.30
CA LEU A 141 -20.73 1.47 1.33
C LEU A 141 -20.45 2.89 0.80
N ARG A 142 -21.15 3.34 -0.24
CA ARG A 142 -20.98 4.68 -0.83
C ARG A 142 -21.17 5.85 0.16
N THR A 143 -21.88 5.59 1.25
CA THR A 143 -22.09 6.56 2.33
C THR A 143 -20.84 6.77 3.17
N LEU A 144 -19.94 5.77 3.24
CA LEU A 144 -18.67 5.80 3.97
C LEU A 144 -17.48 6.06 3.05
N TRP A 145 -17.55 5.57 1.81
CA TRP A 145 -16.46 5.61 0.86
C TRP A 145 -16.92 6.17 -0.48
N VAL A 146 -16.26 7.24 -0.94
CA VAL A 146 -16.53 7.82 -2.26
C VAL A 146 -15.29 7.70 -3.14
N VAL A 147 -15.47 7.23 -4.38
CA VAL A 147 -14.40 7.26 -5.37
C VAL A 147 -14.13 8.70 -5.76
N ARG A 148 -12.91 9.19 -5.51
CA ARG A 148 -12.49 10.54 -5.90
C ARG A 148 -11.74 10.56 -7.22
N GLN A 149 -10.97 9.51 -7.47
CA GLN A 149 -10.08 9.45 -8.62
C GLN A 149 -10.00 8.02 -9.14
N SER A 150 -9.91 7.89 -10.47
CA SER A 150 -9.65 6.62 -11.12
C SER A 150 -8.60 6.81 -12.21
N ALA A 151 -7.64 5.89 -12.21
CA ALA A 151 -6.66 5.73 -13.26
C ALA A 151 -6.86 4.37 -13.92
N VAL A 152 -6.71 4.31 -15.25
CA VAL A 152 -6.80 3.09 -16.03
C VAL A 152 -5.55 2.95 -16.87
N ILE A 153 -4.93 1.79 -16.81
CA ILE A 153 -3.81 1.38 -17.66
C ILE A 153 -4.35 0.36 -18.64
N GLU A 154 -4.21 0.60 -19.94
CA GLU A 154 -4.61 -0.35 -20.99
C GLU A 154 -3.46 -0.63 -21.94
N GLY A 155 -3.20 -1.89 -22.25
CA GLY A 155 -2.01 -2.27 -22.98
C GLY A 155 -1.93 -3.74 -23.37
N PHE A 156 -0.70 -4.21 -23.54
CA PHE A 156 -0.39 -5.53 -24.05
C PHE A 156 0.67 -6.23 -23.20
N ILE A 157 0.65 -7.55 -23.24
CA ILE A 157 1.61 -8.45 -22.61
C ILE A 157 2.49 -9.04 -23.70
N TYR A 158 3.80 -9.06 -23.47
CA TYR A 158 4.81 -9.64 -24.33
C TYR A 158 5.67 -10.63 -23.54
N ALA A 159 5.89 -11.82 -24.11
CA ALA A 159 6.76 -12.83 -23.54
C ALA A 159 8.10 -12.86 -24.28
N MET A 160 9.21 -12.80 -23.53
CA MET A 160 10.59 -12.78 -24.00
C MET A 160 11.41 -13.80 -23.19
N GLY A 161 11.32 -15.09 -23.56
CA GLY A 161 11.99 -16.16 -22.81
C GLY A 161 11.46 -16.27 -21.38
N ASP A 162 12.30 -15.97 -20.39
CA ASP A 162 11.98 -15.94 -18.96
C ASP A 162 11.55 -14.56 -18.44
N LEU A 163 11.41 -13.59 -19.34
CA LEU A 163 10.88 -12.27 -19.06
C LEU A 163 9.45 -12.13 -19.57
N LEU A 164 8.62 -11.47 -18.78
CA LEU A 164 7.29 -11.06 -19.16
C LEU A 164 7.19 -9.55 -19.01
N LEU A 165 6.93 -8.87 -20.12
CA LEU A 165 6.78 -7.42 -20.17
C LEU A 165 5.31 -7.07 -20.38
N ARG A 166 4.80 -6.17 -19.56
CA ARG A 166 3.47 -5.58 -19.70
C ARG A 166 3.65 -4.08 -19.91
N ALA A 167 3.09 -3.55 -20.99
CA ALA A 167 3.18 -2.13 -21.28
C ALA A 167 1.82 -1.59 -21.66
N GLY A 168 1.42 -0.46 -21.07
CA GLY A 168 0.11 0.12 -21.28
C GLY A 168 0.07 1.64 -21.11
N SER A 169 -0.92 2.24 -21.75
CA SER A 169 -1.23 3.66 -21.70
C SER A 169 -1.96 3.99 -20.41
N LEU A 170 -1.41 4.92 -19.63
CA LEU A 170 -2.00 5.39 -18.39
C LEU A 170 -2.92 6.59 -18.66
N THR A 171 -4.19 6.45 -18.31
CA THR A 171 -5.18 7.50 -18.39
C THR A 171 -5.74 7.80 -17.01
N VAL A 172 -5.96 9.09 -16.71
CA VAL A 172 -6.61 9.54 -15.47
C VAL A 172 -7.78 10.43 -15.87
N GLY A 173 -9.01 9.95 -15.65
CA GLY A 173 -10.20 10.53 -16.27
C GLY A 173 -10.13 10.39 -17.79
N GLN A 174 -10.05 11.52 -18.51
CA GLN A 174 -9.92 11.57 -19.97
C GLN A 174 -8.50 11.97 -20.43
N ALA A 175 -7.60 12.25 -19.50
CA ALA A 175 -6.26 12.76 -19.81
C ALA A 175 -5.25 11.61 -19.88
N HIS A 176 -4.46 11.58 -20.97
CA HIS A 176 -3.30 10.72 -21.08
C HIS A 176 -2.17 11.20 -20.16
N ARG A 177 -1.57 10.28 -19.40
CA ARG A 177 -0.55 10.57 -18.37
C ARG A 177 0.75 9.78 -18.57
N GLY A 178 1.00 9.27 -19.77
CA GLY A 178 2.22 8.54 -20.13
C GLY A 178 2.00 7.03 -20.26
N LEU A 179 3.09 6.27 -20.29
CA LEU A 179 3.03 4.80 -20.32
C LEU A 179 3.50 4.23 -18.98
N VAL A 180 2.95 3.09 -18.60
CA VAL A 180 3.46 2.25 -17.52
C VAL A 180 4.01 0.97 -18.14
N VAL A 181 5.23 0.62 -17.74
CA VAL A 181 5.91 -0.61 -18.16
C VAL A 181 6.22 -1.41 -16.91
N GLU A 182 5.69 -2.61 -16.84
CA GLU A 182 5.97 -3.62 -15.84
C GLU A 182 6.82 -4.71 -16.49
N LEU A 183 7.99 -4.98 -15.92
CA LEU A 183 8.88 -6.04 -16.38
C LEU A 183 9.05 -7.04 -15.25
N GLU A 184 8.73 -8.31 -15.54
CA GLU A 184 8.71 -9.41 -14.59
C GLU A 184 9.67 -10.50 -15.05
N TYR A 185 10.66 -10.84 -14.22
CA TYR A 185 11.66 -11.88 -14.51
C TYR A 185 11.35 -13.16 -13.75
N MET A 186 10.89 -14.18 -14.47
CA MET A 186 10.35 -15.44 -13.90
C MET A 186 11.40 -16.35 -13.28
N ALA A 187 12.63 -16.32 -13.80
CA ALA A 187 13.67 -17.25 -13.37
C ALA A 187 14.35 -16.84 -12.04
N SER A 188 14.10 -15.64 -11.51
CA SER A 188 14.67 -15.26 -10.22
C SER A 188 14.10 -16.09 -9.07
N ARG A 189 14.99 -16.43 -8.14
CA ARG A 189 14.65 -17.03 -6.84
C ARG A 189 14.94 -16.08 -5.68
N THR A 190 15.74 -15.05 -5.91
CA THR A 190 16.23 -14.13 -4.90
C THR A 190 15.81 -12.72 -5.28
N PRO A 191 14.91 -12.07 -4.52
CA PRO A 191 14.48 -10.72 -4.81
C PRO A 191 15.67 -9.75 -4.74
N GLY A 192 15.68 -8.71 -5.56
CA GLY A 192 16.70 -7.65 -5.58
C GLY A 192 17.95 -7.97 -6.39
N ARG A 193 18.22 -9.24 -6.70
CA ARG A 193 19.49 -9.64 -7.35
C ARG A 193 19.52 -9.28 -8.83
N CYS A 194 18.39 -9.36 -9.51
CA CYS A 194 18.29 -9.11 -10.95
C CYS A 194 17.83 -7.69 -11.26
N ARG A 195 17.49 -6.87 -10.24
CA ARG A 195 17.03 -5.50 -10.42
C ARG A 195 17.89 -4.66 -11.35
N ALA A 196 19.20 -4.64 -11.11
CA ALA A 196 20.13 -3.85 -11.91
C ALA A 196 20.14 -4.31 -13.38
N ALA A 197 20.04 -5.62 -13.64
CA ALA A 197 19.95 -6.15 -14.99
C ALA A 197 18.63 -5.75 -15.67
N LEU A 198 17.51 -5.75 -14.93
CA LEU A 198 16.22 -5.27 -15.43
C LEU A 198 16.24 -3.78 -15.75
N GLU A 199 16.92 -2.97 -14.94
CA GLU A 199 17.09 -1.54 -15.20
C GLU A 199 17.95 -1.28 -16.45
N ILE A 200 19.01 -2.07 -16.66
CA ILE A 200 19.81 -2.01 -17.89
C ILE A 200 18.96 -2.39 -19.11
N LEU A 201 18.19 -3.46 -19.02
CA LEU A 201 17.29 -3.89 -20.09
C LEU A 201 16.23 -2.82 -20.38
N LEU A 202 15.69 -2.15 -19.36
CA LEU A 202 14.74 -1.04 -19.55
C LEU A 202 15.38 0.17 -20.23
N ARG A 203 16.62 0.52 -19.88
CA ARG A 203 17.37 1.60 -20.56
C ARG A 203 17.62 1.29 -22.01
N ASP A 204 17.95 0.03 -22.31
CA ASP A 204 18.09 -0.41 -23.69
C ASP A 204 16.73 -0.35 -24.37
N LEU A 205 15.69 -0.97 -23.82
CA LEU A 205 14.38 -1.09 -24.44
C LEU A 205 13.68 0.25 -24.73
N LEU A 206 13.72 1.20 -23.80
CA LEU A 206 13.11 2.51 -23.97
C LEU A 206 13.95 3.37 -24.94
N PRO A 207 13.33 4.27 -25.74
CA PRO A 207 14.09 5.15 -26.62
C PRO A 207 14.97 6.12 -25.82
N ALA A 208 16.09 6.57 -26.38
CA ALA A 208 17.08 7.39 -25.67
C ALA A 208 16.52 8.72 -25.10
N GLY A 209 15.44 9.26 -25.68
CA GLY A 209 14.75 10.45 -25.18
C GLY A 209 13.63 10.18 -24.16
N ALA A 210 13.45 8.92 -23.72
CA ALA A 210 12.43 8.56 -22.75
C ALA A 210 12.80 9.10 -21.36
N VAL A 211 11.92 9.92 -20.81
CA VAL A 211 11.96 10.33 -19.40
C VAL A 211 11.12 9.33 -18.64
N TRP A 212 11.77 8.48 -17.87
CA TRP A 212 11.10 7.47 -17.06
C TRP A 212 11.63 7.46 -15.63
N SER A 213 10.80 6.97 -14.73
CA SER A 213 11.13 6.85 -13.32
C SER A 213 10.67 5.50 -12.79
N ALA A 214 11.56 4.81 -12.07
CA ALA A 214 11.26 3.62 -11.30
C ALA A 214 11.05 4.00 -9.84
N LEU A 215 10.31 3.19 -9.08
CA LEU A 215 10.33 3.28 -7.62
C LEU A 215 11.58 2.59 -7.11
N THR A 216 12.44 3.31 -6.40
CA THR A 216 13.58 2.68 -5.71
C THR A 216 13.08 1.89 -4.49
N PRO A 217 13.78 0.82 -4.06
CA PRO A 217 13.41 0.10 -2.84
C PRO A 217 13.32 1.02 -1.62
N GLU A 218 14.20 2.02 -1.55
CA GLU A 218 14.21 3.04 -0.50
C GLU A 218 12.91 3.87 -0.46
N GLU A 219 12.33 4.19 -1.62
CA GLU A 219 11.04 4.91 -1.71
C GLU A 219 9.83 4.04 -1.29
N LEU A 220 9.99 2.72 -1.20
CA LEU A 220 8.94 1.81 -0.75
C LEU A 220 8.79 1.81 0.76
N LEU A 221 9.83 2.20 1.49
CA LEU A 221 9.75 2.35 2.92
C LEU A 221 8.87 3.58 3.23
N PRO A 222 7.88 3.45 4.13
CA PRO A 222 7.18 4.63 4.62
C PRO A 222 8.26 5.57 5.14
N ALA A 223 8.26 6.82 4.65
CA ALA A 223 9.18 7.85 5.12
C ALA A 223 9.19 7.73 6.65
N ALA A 224 10.37 7.44 7.21
CA ALA A 224 10.49 7.27 8.65
C ALA A 224 9.77 8.46 9.29
N PRO A 225 8.92 8.23 10.32
CA PRO A 225 8.17 9.32 10.93
C PRO A 225 9.16 10.45 11.18
N ALA A 226 8.81 11.65 10.70
CA ALA A 226 9.71 12.79 10.72
C ALA A 226 10.46 12.83 12.05
N PRO A 227 11.76 13.17 12.06
CA PRO A 227 12.61 13.03 13.25
C PRO A 227 12.08 13.77 14.47
N THR A 228 11.03 14.57 14.37
CA THR A 228 10.26 15.12 15.49
C THR A 228 9.75 14.05 16.45
N LEU A 229 9.15 12.94 16.00
CA LEU A 229 8.70 11.89 16.93
C LEU A 229 9.87 11.10 17.51
N ALA A 230 10.90 10.81 16.71
CA ALA A 230 12.11 10.17 17.21
C ALA A 230 12.87 11.07 18.21
N ALA A 231 12.90 12.38 17.99
CA ALA A 231 13.46 13.38 18.89
C ALA A 231 12.58 13.56 20.14
N GLU A 232 11.26 13.48 20.01
CA GLU A 232 10.35 13.53 21.15
C GLU A 232 10.47 12.27 22.02
N TYR A 233 10.62 11.08 21.42
CA TYR A 233 10.94 9.85 22.13
C TYR A 233 12.34 9.92 22.77
N ALA A 234 13.36 10.40 22.06
CA ALA A 234 14.69 10.61 22.62
C ALA A 234 14.70 11.64 23.76
N ALA A 235 13.86 12.67 23.68
CA ALA A 235 13.67 13.66 24.75
C ALA A 235 12.95 13.07 25.97
N LYS A 236 11.92 12.24 25.75
CA LYS A 236 11.24 11.51 26.82
C LYS A 236 12.16 10.49 27.51
N LEU A 237 13.00 9.78 26.74
CA LEU A 237 13.99 8.86 27.29
C LEU A 237 15.01 9.59 28.16
N LYS A 238 15.50 10.76 27.71
CA LYS A 238 16.39 11.62 28.51
C LYS A 238 15.73 12.16 29.78
N GLN A 239 14.42 12.47 29.75
CA GLN A 239 13.68 12.86 30.95
C GLN A 239 13.50 11.70 31.95
N GLU A 240 13.27 10.48 31.47
CA GLU A 240 13.20 9.29 32.33
C GLU A 240 14.55 8.92 32.95
N GLU A 241 15.65 9.04 32.21
CA GLU A 241 17.00 8.83 32.74
C GLU A 241 17.37 9.86 33.80
N ALA A 242 17.01 11.13 33.61
CA ALA A 242 17.23 12.19 34.59
C ALA A 242 16.42 11.97 35.89
N GLY A 243 15.23 11.38 35.80
CA GLY A 243 14.41 11.02 36.97
C GLY A 243 14.95 9.83 37.78
N LYS A 244 15.69 8.91 37.14
CA LYS A 244 16.25 7.71 37.80
C LYS A 244 17.56 7.96 38.54
N ALA A 245 18.24 9.08 38.30
CA ALA A 245 19.52 9.42 38.94
C ALA A 245 19.42 9.82 40.43
N VAL A 246 18.22 9.86 41.03
CA VAL A 246 18.04 10.26 42.45
C VAL A 246 18.00 9.06 43.41
N THR A 247 17.99 7.81 42.93
CA THR A 247 18.04 6.62 43.79
C THR A 247 18.85 5.49 43.15
N GLY A 248 20.14 5.37 43.48
CA GLY A 248 20.88 4.14 43.17
C GLY A 248 22.38 4.27 43.01
N LEU A 249 23.06 3.91 44.10
CA LEU A 249 24.43 3.42 44.26
C LEU A 249 25.21 3.01 42.99
N ALA A 250 26.42 3.53 42.89
CA ALA A 250 27.43 3.25 41.87
C ALA A 250 27.86 1.77 41.82
N THR A 251 27.88 1.20 40.62
CA THR A 251 28.72 0.05 40.28
C THR A 251 29.45 0.35 38.97
N ASP A 252 30.78 0.47 39.08
CA ASP A 252 31.71 0.64 37.97
C ASP A 252 31.82 -0.66 37.16
N VAL A 253 31.52 -0.62 35.86
CA VAL A 253 32.02 -1.60 34.90
C VAL A 253 32.51 -0.91 33.64
N SER A 254 33.81 -1.11 33.41
CA SER A 254 34.65 -0.56 32.35
C SER A 254 34.24 -0.99 30.94
N ALA A 255 34.30 -0.04 30.02
CA ALA A 255 34.10 -0.21 28.58
C ALA A 255 35.44 -0.40 27.84
N GLY A 256 35.46 -1.30 26.86
CA GLY A 256 36.57 -1.41 25.91
C GLY A 256 36.28 -2.43 24.81
N GLY A 257 35.81 -1.97 23.65
CA GLY A 257 35.61 -2.84 22.50
C GLY A 257 34.99 -2.11 21.30
N GLU A 258 35.82 -1.42 20.51
CA GLU A 258 35.45 -0.95 19.17
C GLU A 258 35.01 -2.12 18.29
N THR A 259 33.72 -2.19 17.99
CA THR A 259 33.13 -3.22 17.14
C THR A 259 33.10 -2.68 15.72
N THR A 260 34.10 -3.03 14.92
CA THR A 260 34.07 -2.88 13.46
C THR A 260 33.00 -3.82 12.90
N ALA A 261 31.90 -3.26 12.40
CA ALA A 261 30.81 -4.00 11.80
C ALA A 261 31.27 -4.70 10.52
N ARG A 262 31.72 -5.95 10.67
CA ARG A 262 31.99 -6.88 9.58
C ARG A 262 30.64 -7.24 8.97
N PHE A 263 30.38 -6.80 7.73
CA PHE A 263 29.19 -7.18 6.98
C PHE A 263 29.14 -8.72 6.87
N ASP A 264 28.24 -9.34 7.60
CA ASP A 264 28.00 -10.78 7.56
C ASP A 264 27.24 -11.13 6.27
N THR A 265 27.96 -11.68 5.30
CA THR A 265 27.42 -12.14 4.00
C THR A 265 26.64 -13.46 4.10
N ARG A 266 26.57 -14.08 5.29
CA ARG A 266 25.87 -15.36 5.48
C ARG A 266 24.40 -15.21 5.81
N SER A 267 23.99 -14.01 6.21
CA SER A 267 22.60 -13.66 6.44
C SER A 267 22.13 -12.85 5.23
N PRO A 268 21.38 -13.42 4.26
CA PRO A 268 20.74 -12.59 3.25
C PRO A 268 19.88 -11.55 3.99
N PRO A 269 19.98 -10.25 3.66
CA PRO A 269 19.10 -9.27 4.28
C PRO A 269 17.66 -9.75 4.11
N SER A 270 16.89 -9.80 5.21
CA SER A 270 15.47 -10.18 5.14
C SER A 270 14.84 -9.33 4.05
N PRO A 271 14.22 -9.92 3.01
CA PRO A 271 13.66 -9.15 1.92
C PRO A 271 12.74 -8.06 2.47
N GLU A 272 12.90 -6.81 2.02
CA GLU A 272 12.24 -5.65 2.62
C GLU A 272 10.71 -5.76 2.69
N TRP A 273 10.11 -6.61 1.84
CA TRP A 273 8.68 -6.89 1.83
C TRP A 273 8.21 -7.82 2.97
N GLU A 274 9.09 -8.63 3.58
CA GLU A 274 8.74 -9.42 4.78
C GLU A 274 8.35 -8.48 5.93
N ARG A 275 8.95 -7.28 5.96
CA ARG A 275 8.61 -6.22 6.93
C ARG A 275 7.24 -5.58 6.66
N LEU A 276 6.68 -5.75 5.47
CA LEU A 276 5.32 -5.32 5.12
C LEU A 276 4.26 -6.39 5.46
N GLY A 277 4.66 -7.52 6.04
CA GLY A 277 3.74 -8.60 6.46
C GLY A 277 3.16 -9.41 5.30
N LEU A 278 3.76 -9.35 4.11
CA LEU A 278 3.29 -10.07 2.93
C LEU A 278 3.90 -11.49 2.88
N PRO A 279 3.10 -12.56 2.71
CA PRO A 279 3.62 -13.92 2.62
C PRO A 279 4.34 -14.16 1.29
N SER A 280 5.43 -14.93 1.35
CA SER A 280 6.36 -15.19 0.25
C SER A 280 5.78 -15.86 -1.01
N ARG A 281 4.50 -16.26 -1.05
CA ARG A 281 3.83 -16.79 -2.25
C ARG A 281 2.89 -15.80 -2.94
N GLU A 282 2.41 -14.80 -2.21
CA GLU A 282 1.51 -13.75 -2.73
C GLU A 282 2.27 -12.49 -3.16
N CYS A 283 3.58 -12.50 -2.93
CA CYS A 283 4.43 -11.32 -2.98
C CYS A 283 4.80 -10.85 -4.40
N THR A 284 4.34 -11.49 -5.49
CA THR A 284 4.51 -10.89 -6.83
C THR A 284 3.36 -9.95 -7.15
N HIS A 285 2.12 -10.43 -7.07
CA HIS A 285 0.94 -9.64 -7.41
C HIS A 285 0.63 -8.55 -6.38
N ALA A 286 0.70 -8.87 -5.08
CA ALA A 286 0.50 -7.88 -4.03
C ALA A 286 1.59 -6.79 -4.08
N HIS A 287 2.83 -7.19 -4.38
CA HIS A 287 3.93 -6.25 -4.57
C HIS A 287 3.76 -5.42 -5.84
N ALA A 288 3.37 -6.01 -6.97
CA ALA A 288 3.09 -5.27 -8.20
C ALA A 288 1.96 -4.24 -8.00
N ALA A 289 0.89 -4.63 -7.29
CA ALA A 289 -0.18 -3.69 -6.90
C ALA A 289 0.34 -2.58 -5.98
N TYR A 290 1.16 -2.91 -4.99
CA TYR A 290 1.79 -1.94 -4.11
C TYR A 290 2.69 -0.95 -4.88
N LEU A 291 3.59 -1.46 -5.74
CA LEU A 291 4.45 -0.67 -6.62
C LEU A 291 3.61 0.23 -7.54
N CYS A 292 2.56 -0.31 -8.15
CA CYS A 292 1.67 0.49 -9.00
C CYS A 292 1.02 1.64 -8.20
N THR A 293 0.51 1.35 -6.99
CA THR A 293 -0.05 2.38 -6.10
C THR A 293 0.97 3.47 -5.80
N ARG A 294 2.17 3.09 -5.35
CA ARG A 294 3.23 4.03 -4.94
C ARG A 294 3.70 4.89 -6.11
N LEU A 295 3.79 4.31 -7.31
CA LEU A 295 4.20 5.02 -8.52
C LEU A 295 3.20 6.11 -8.86
N LEU A 296 1.90 5.78 -8.81
CA LEU A 296 0.83 6.74 -9.08
C LEU A 296 0.71 7.82 -7.99
N GLN A 297 0.94 7.47 -6.72
CA GLN A 297 1.00 8.43 -5.61
C GLN A 297 2.14 9.43 -5.75
N ARG A 298 3.37 8.94 -6.03
CA ARG A 298 4.57 9.78 -6.16
C ARG A 298 4.35 10.89 -7.19
N ASP A 299 3.67 10.53 -8.27
CA ASP A 299 3.42 11.40 -9.40
C ASP A 299 2.13 12.21 -9.28
N ARG A 300 1.44 12.14 -8.14
CA ARG A 300 0.18 12.85 -7.85
C ARG A 300 -0.91 12.58 -8.88
N LEU A 301 -0.97 11.33 -9.36
CA LEU A 301 -1.96 10.86 -10.34
C LEU A 301 -3.17 10.20 -9.68
N LEU A 302 -3.13 10.02 -8.36
CA LEU A 302 -4.15 9.43 -7.49
C LEU A 302 -4.22 10.23 -6.18
#